data_AF-B7J9H9-F1
#
_entry.id   AF-B7J9H9-F1
#
_cell.length_a   1.000
_cell.length_b   1.000
_cell.length_c   1.000
_cell.angle_alpha   90.00
_cell.angle_beta   90.00
_cell.angle_gamma   90.00
#
_symmetry.space_group_name_H-M   'P 1'
#
loop_
_entity.id
_entity.type
_entity.pdbx_description
1 polymer ?
#
loop_
_entity_poly.entity_id
_entity_poly.type
_entity_poly.pdbx_seq_one_letter_code
_entity_poly.pdbx_strand_id
1 'polypeptide(L)'
;MPQPDPKCERLRRLGVLNPDAQRVRAPLFQSGDFFDPQDMVQVKYEMLRHAQNGAASKSVAATLFGLSRPAFYQAESDFRRDGLSGLLPKQRGPKGAHKLTAEVMAFIEARLNADGGIHARTLAQEITTALGLTVHPRSIERAVARKKKR
;
A
#
# COMPACT_ATOMS: atom_id res chain seq x y z
N MET A 1 8.67 15.58 -27.69
CA MET A 1 9.11 15.01 -26.40
C MET A 1 9.10 13.50 -26.51
N PRO A 2 10.10 12.77 -26.02
CA PRO A 2 10.07 11.31 -26.07
C PRO A 2 8.83 10.80 -25.32
N GLN A 3 8.14 9.83 -25.92
CA GLN A 3 6.94 9.25 -25.33
C GLN A 3 7.32 8.51 -24.04
N PRO A 4 6.57 8.69 -22.93
CA PRO A 4 6.89 8.01 -21.67
C PRO A 4 6.87 6.49 -21.87
N ASP A 5 7.91 5.81 -21.40
CA ASP A 5 8.04 4.35 -21.50
C ASP A 5 6.78 3.66 -20.94
N PRO A 6 6.06 2.86 -21.77
CA PRO A 6 4.86 2.14 -21.34
C PRO A 6 5.07 1.25 -20.11
N LYS A 7 6.28 0.68 -19.94
CA LYS A 7 6.60 -0.15 -18.78
C LYS A 7 6.69 0.69 -17.51
N CYS A 8 7.41 1.81 -17.53
CA CYS A 8 7.47 2.78 -16.43
C CYS A 8 6.08 3.20 -15.92
N GLU A 9 5.15 3.52 -16.83
CA GLU A 9 3.79 3.91 -16.46
C GLU A 9 3.02 2.78 -15.79
N ARG A 10 3.21 1.54 -16.24
CA ARG A 10 2.63 0.35 -15.58
C ARG A 10 3.21 0.15 -14.18
N LEU A 11 4.54 0.22 -14.03
CA LEU A 11 5.21 0.09 -12.75
C LEU A 11 4.76 1.18 -11.76
N ARG A 12 4.58 2.41 -12.23
CA ARG A 12 4.07 3.53 -11.43
C ARG A 12 2.65 3.26 -10.93
N ARG A 13 1.74 2.83 -11.82
CA ARG A 13 0.35 2.49 -11.46
C ARG A 13 0.26 1.36 -10.43
N LEU A 14 1.18 0.39 -10.51
CA LEU A 14 1.27 -0.73 -9.58
C LEU A 14 2.01 -0.38 -8.27
N GLY A 15 2.59 0.81 -8.17
CA GLY A 15 3.37 1.24 -6.99
C GLY A 15 4.71 0.53 -6.83
N VAL A 16 5.25 -0.03 -7.92
CA VAL A 16 6.51 -0.80 -7.94
C VAL A 16 7.60 -0.12 -8.79
N LEU A 17 7.36 1.09 -9.30
CA LEU A 17 8.41 1.87 -9.95
C LEU A 17 9.50 2.21 -8.94
N ASN A 18 10.75 1.93 -9.30
CA ASN A 18 11.93 2.42 -8.59
C ASN A 18 12.22 3.87 -9.00
N PRO A 19 11.98 4.87 -8.14
CA PRO A 19 12.26 6.26 -8.47
C PRO A 19 13.76 6.56 -8.58
N ASP A 20 14.60 5.70 -7.99
CA ASP A 20 16.03 5.84 -7.89
C ASP A 20 16.77 4.75 -8.69
N ALA A 21 16.27 4.39 -9.88
CA ALA A 21 16.86 3.37 -10.75
C ALA A 21 18.36 3.61 -11.00
N GLN A 22 18.75 4.88 -11.14
CA GLN A 22 20.13 5.33 -11.29
C GLN A 22 21.02 5.08 -10.06
N ARG A 23 20.50 4.61 -8.92
CA ARG A 23 21.31 4.23 -7.73
C ARG A 23 21.64 2.74 -7.71
N VAL A 24 21.03 1.94 -8.58
CA VAL A 24 21.33 0.51 -8.72
C VAL A 24 22.66 0.37 -9.47
N ARG A 25 23.68 -0.12 -8.77
CA ARG A 25 25.06 -0.27 -9.29
C ARG A 25 25.45 -1.73 -9.52
N ALA A 26 24.61 -2.68 -9.15
CA ALA A 26 24.82 -4.10 -9.39
C ALA A 26 25.09 -4.36 -10.89
N PRO A 27 26.19 -5.05 -11.25
CA PRO A 27 26.58 -5.24 -12.66
C PRO A 27 25.51 -5.87 -13.54
N LEU A 28 24.68 -6.75 -12.97
CA LEU A 28 23.58 -7.40 -13.67
C LEU A 28 22.54 -6.43 -14.24
N PHE A 29 22.36 -5.24 -13.63
CA PHE A 29 21.45 -4.20 -14.13
C PHE A 29 22.09 -3.26 -15.17
N GLN A 30 23.37 -3.45 -15.52
CA GLN A 30 24.07 -2.57 -16.48
C GLN A 30 24.00 -3.11 -17.92
N SER A 31 23.68 -4.39 -18.14
CA SER A 31 23.67 -4.99 -19.48
C SER A 31 22.41 -4.68 -20.29
N GLY A 32 21.29 -4.31 -19.64
CA GLY A 32 20.08 -3.82 -20.31
C GLY A 32 19.12 -4.87 -20.88
N ASP A 33 19.41 -6.17 -20.74
CA ASP A 33 18.61 -7.22 -21.38
C ASP A 33 17.38 -7.64 -20.57
N PHE A 34 17.62 -8.19 -19.37
CA PHE A 34 16.59 -8.80 -18.52
C PHE A 34 16.37 -8.06 -17.21
N PHE A 35 17.44 -7.51 -16.65
CA PHE A 35 17.41 -6.83 -15.36
C PHE A 35 17.11 -5.35 -15.55
N ASP A 36 15.98 -4.93 -15.02
CA ASP A 36 15.47 -3.58 -15.13
C ASP A 36 15.56 -2.83 -13.79
N PRO A 37 16.44 -1.81 -13.68
CA PRO A 37 16.59 -1.07 -12.43
C PRO A 37 15.35 -0.25 -12.08
N GLN A 38 14.41 -0.06 -13.00
CA GLN A 38 13.13 0.62 -12.78
C GLN A 38 12.10 -0.29 -12.08
N ASP A 39 12.27 -1.61 -12.10
CA ASP A 39 11.39 -2.55 -11.40
C ASP A 39 11.88 -2.80 -9.97
N MET A 40 11.25 -2.15 -8.99
CA MET A 40 11.63 -2.27 -7.58
C MET A 40 11.48 -3.69 -7.03
N VAL A 41 10.56 -4.50 -7.58
CA VAL A 41 10.39 -5.90 -7.14
C VAL A 41 11.58 -6.72 -7.59
N GLN A 42 12.00 -6.57 -8.85
CA GLN A 42 13.18 -7.24 -9.39
C GLN A 42 14.46 -6.81 -8.65
N VAL A 43 14.64 -5.51 -8.39
CA VAL A 43 15.78 -4.97 -7.62
C VAL A 43 15.86 -5.60 -6.23
N LYS A 44 14.73 -5.67 -5.50
CA LYS A 44 14.71 -6.30 -4.17
C LYS A 44 15.01 -7.80 -4.22
N TYR A 45 14.45 -8.52 -5.19
CA TYR A 45 14.69 -9.95 -5.33
C TYR A 45 16.17 -10.24 -5.63
N GLU A 46 16.75 -9.55 -6.61
CA GLU A 46 18.15 -9.74 -6.98
C GLU A 46 19.12 -9.31 -5.86
N MET A 47 18.76 -8.27 -5.08
CA MET A 47 19.51 -7.89 -3.87
C MET A 47 19.55 -9.03 -2.85
N LEU A 48 18.41 -9.66 -2.57
CA LEU A 48 18.33 -10.77 -1.62
C LEU A 48 19.07 -12.00 -2.14
N ARG A 49 18.90 -12.33 -3.43
CA ARG A 49 19.62 -13.43 -4.09
C ARG A 49 21.13 -13.22 -4.04
N HIS A 50 21.59 -12.01 -4.32
CA HIS A 50 23.01 -11.64 -4.25
C HIS A 50 23.58 -11.78 -2.84
N ALA A 51 22.86 -11.32 -1.82
CA ALA A 51 23.31 -11.43 -0.43
C ALA A 51 23.36 -12.89 0.06
N GLN A 52 22.45 -13.75 -0.41
CA GLN A 52 22.43 -15.17 -0.05
C GLN A 52 23.53 -15.97 -0.75
N ASN A 53 23.79 -15.68 -2.03
CA ASN A 53 24.74 -16.46 -2.83
C ASN A 53 26.19 -15.93 -2.77
N GLY A 54 26.39 -14.65 -2.46
CA GLY A 54 27.67 -13.95 -2.70
C GLY A 54 28.55 -13.72 -1.47
N ALA A 55 28.21 -14.24 -0.29
CA ALA A 55 28.89 -13.94 0.99
C ALA A 55 29.04 -12.44 1.32
N ALA A 56 28.37 -11.55 0.58
CA ALA A 56 28.41 -10.11 0.81
C ALA A 56 27.65 -9.75 2.09
N SER A 57 28.16 -8.78 2.85
CA SER A 57 27.42 -8.27 4.01
C SER A 57 26.10 -7.63 3.56
N LYS A 58 25.05 -7.76 4.37
CA LYS A 58 23.71 -7.21 4.08
C LYS A 58 23.73 -5.71 3.74
N SER A 59 24.64 -4.95 4.36
CA SER A 59 24.84 -3.53 4.06
C SER A 59 25.44 -3.28 2.68
N VAL A 60 26.45 -4.06 2.29
CA VAL A 60 27.08 -3.94 0.97
C VAL A 60 26.08 -4.29 -0.12
N ALA A 61 25.30 -5.36 0.06
CA ALA A 61 24.23 -5.71 -0.86
C ALA A 61 23.18 -4.59 -0.97
N ALA A 62 22.71 -4.04 0.15
CA ALA A 62 21.76 -2.93 0.12
C ALA A 62 22.29 -1.74 -0.70
N THR A 63 23.52 -1.29 -0.42
CA THR A 63 24.15 -0.18 -1.14
C THR A 63 24.34 -0.46 -2.63
N LEU A 64 24.80 -1.66 -2.99
CA LEU A 64 25.01 -2.06 -4.38
C LEU A 64 23.72 -2.03 -5.21
N PHE A 65 22.59 -2.36 -4.58
CA PHE A 65 21.26 -2.33 -5.22
C PHE A 65 20.50 -1.02 -4.98
N GLY A 66 21.18 0.04 -4.50
CA GLY A 66 20.59 1.37 -4.34
C GLY A 66 19.59 1.50 -3.19
N LEU A 67 19.58 0.55 -2.26
CA LEU A 67 18.64 0.47 -1.13
C LEU A 67 19.33 0.74 0.21
N SER A 68 18.53 1.11 1.21
CA SER A 68 19.02 1.29 2.58
C SER A 68 19.09 -0.04 3.32
N ARG A 69 19.93 -0.10 4.37
CA ARG A 69 20.01 -1.28 5.23
C ARG A 69 18.67 -1.65 5.88
N PRO A 70 17.84 -0.72 6.39
CA PRO A 70 16.48 -1.05 6.85
C PRO A 70 15.59 -1.64 5.74
N ALA A 71 15.68 -1.11 4.51
CA ALA A 71 14.92 -1.64 3.39
C ALA A 71 15.32 -3.08 3.04
N PHE A 72 16.61 -3.43 3.18
CA PHE A 72 17.07 -4.82 3.05
C PHE A 72 16.37 -5.74 4.04
N TYR A 73 16.42 -5.43 5.34
CA TYR A 73 15.83 -6.31 6.35
C TYR A 73 14.32 -6.43 6.21
N GLN A 74 13.64 -5.34 5.82
CA GLN A 74 12.21 -5.38 5.54
C GLN A 74 11.90 -6.29 4.35
N ALA A 75 12.62 -6.15 3.24
CA ALA A 75 12.47 -7.01 2.07
C ALA A 75 12.77 -8.48 2.40
N GLU A 76 13.84 -8.75 3.16
CA GLU A 76 14.21 -10.10 3.61
C GLU A 76 13.10 -10.72 4.47
N SER A 77 12.56 -9.95 5.42
CA SER A 77 11.46 -10.39 6.29
C SER A 77 10.19 -10.68 5.52
N ASP A 78 9.80 -9.76 4.63
CA ASP A 78 8.59 -9.91 3.81
C ASP A 78 8.70 -11.07 2.81
N PHE A 79 9.87 -11.23 2.18
CA PHE A 79 10.14 -12.35 1.27
C PHE A 79 10.11 -13.70 1.98
N ARG A 80 10.71 -13.79 3.18
CA ARG A 80 10.71 -15.04 3.95
C ARG A 80 9.30 -15.45 4.40
N ARG A 81 8.42 -14.47 4.63
CA ARG A 81 7.03 -14.70 5.08
C ARG A 81 6.09 -15.04 3.92
N ASP A 82 6.15 -14.26 2.84
CA ASP A 82 5.13 -14.30 1.77
C ASP A 82 5.71 -14.62 0.37
N GLY A 83 6.99 -15.02 0.29
CA GLY A 83 7.70 -15.25 -0.97
C GLY A 83 7.83 -13.97 -1.82
N LEU A 84 7.86 -14.14 -3.15
CA LEU A 84 7.91 -13.00 -4.09
C LEU A 84 6.76 -12.00 -3.89
N SER A 85 5.58 -12.48 -3.50
CA SER A 85 4.42 -11.62 -3.26
C SER A 85 4.64 -10.63 -2.10
N GLY A 86 5.51 -10.98 -1.15
CA GLY A 86 5.89 -10.11 -0.04
C GLY A 86 6.67 -8.86 -0.47
N LEU A 87 7.28 -8.87 -1.65
CA LEU A 87 8.04 -7.72 -2.18
C LEU A 87 7.13 -6.63 -2.79
N LEU A 88 5.87 -6.96 -3.06
CA LEU A 88 4.87 -6.04 -3.58
C LEU A 88 4.44 -5.01 -2.53
N PRO A 89 4.07 -3.78 -2.95
CA PRO A 89 3.53 -2.78 -2.03
C PRO A 89 2.25 -3.31 -1.37
N LYS A 90 2.21 -3.26 -0.04
CA LYS A 90 1.00 -3.53 0.73
C LYS A 90 0.03 -2.37 0.54
N GLN A 91 -1.28 -2.66 0.54
CA GLN A 91 -2.30 -1.61 0.54
C GLN A 91 -2.06 -0.66 1.72
N ARG A 92 -1.87 0.63 1.41
CA ARG A 92 -1.73 1.70 2.39
C ARG A 92 -3.12 2.18 2.82
N GLY A 93 -3.23 2.58 4.08
CA GLY A 93 -4.41 3.20 4.65
C GLY A 93 -5.26 2.25 5.51
N PRO A 94 -6.27 2.79 6.23
CA PRO A 94 -7.14 1.99 7.09
C PRO A 94 -7.85 0.91 6.27
N LYS A 95 -7.66 -0.36 6.64
CA LYS A 95 -8.32 -1.52 5.99
C LYS A 95 -9.85 -1.56 6.20
N GLY A 96 -10.38 -0.63 7.00
CA GLY A 96 -11.80 -0.49 7.30
C GLY A 96 -12.12 0.91 7.82
N ALA A 97 -13.40 1.25 7.87
CA ALA A 97 -13.86 2.48 8.49
C ALA A 97 -13.74 2.36 10.01
N HIS A 98 -12.56 2.67 10.56
CA HIS A 98 -12.27 2.52 11.99
C HIS A 98 -13.21 3.32 12.91
N LYS A 99 -13.84 4.38 12.40
CA LYS A 99 -14.85 5.18 13.14
C LYS A 99 -16.29 4.67 12.99
N LEU A 100 -16.55 3.74 12.09
CA LEU A 100 -17.89 3.15 11.90
C LEU A 100 -17.87 1.73 12.45
N THR A 101 -17.69 1.65 13.76
CA THR A 101 -17.75 0.40 14.53
C THR A 101 -19.16 -0.20 14.47
N ALA A 102 -19.32 -1.44 14.94
CA ALA A 102 -20.63 -2.08 14.99
C ALA A 102 -21.66 -1.26 15.79
N GLU A 103 -21.23 -0.66 16.90
CA GLU A 103 -22.06 0.24 17.72
C GLU A 103 -22.53 1.47 16.95
N VAL A 104 -21.62 2.17 16.27
CA VAL A 104 -21.97 3.37 15.48
C VAL A 104 -22.88 2.99 14.31
N MET A 105 -22.68 1.83 13.69
CA MET A 105 -23.55 1.32 12.64
C MET A 105 -24.95 0.97 13.17
N ALA A 106 -25.06 0.37 14.35
CA ALA A 106 -26.35 0.10 14.99
C ALA A 106 -27.12 1.40 15.31
N PHE A 107 -26.41 2.44 15.78
CA PHE A 107 -26.99 3.77 15.98
C PHE A 107 -27.53 4.37 14.67
N ILE A 108 -26.72 4.35 13.61
CA ILE A 108 -27.12 4.84 12.28
C ILE A 108 -28.36 4.10 11.76
N GLU A 109 -28.42 2.79 11.94
CA GLU A 109 -29.54 1.97 11.47
C GLU A 109 -30.82 2.20 12.26
N ALA A 110 -30.74 2.32 13.58
CA ALA A 110 -31.88 2.68 14.40
C ALA A 110 -32.50 4.01 13.94
N ARG A 111 -31.66 4.99 13.59
CA ARG A 111 -32.13 6.29 13.09
C ARG A 111 -32.70 6.23 11.68
N LEU A 112 -32.07 5.48 10.76
CA LEU A 112 -32.62 5.27 9.41
C LEU A 112 -33.95 4.50 9.42
N ASN A 113 -34.14 3.58 10.37
CA ASN A 113 -35.40 2.83 10.51
C ASN A 113 -36.51 3.68 11.13
N ALA A 114 -36.16 4.59 12.05
CA ALA A 114 -37.10 5.54 12.65
C ALA A 114 -37.48 6.67 11.68
N ASP A 115 -36.51 7.13 10.88
CA ASP A 115 -36.70 8.17 9.85
C ASP A 115 -35.88 7.81 8.60
N GLY A 116 -36.54 7.19 7.62
CA GLY A 116 -35.92 6.77 6.35
C GLY A 116 -35.41 7.91 5.47
N GLY A 117 -35.76 9.16 5.79
CA GLY A 117 -35.32 10.37 5.08
C GLY A 117 -34.12 11.08 5.70
N ILE A 118 -33.61 10.62 6.86
CA ILE A 118 -32.58 11.35 7.60
C ILE A 118 -31.29 11.52 6.78
N HIS A 119 -30.82 12.75 6.68
CA HIS A 119 -29.60 13.08 5.93
C HIS A 119 -28.33 12.68 6.70
N ALA A 120 -27.30 12.28 5.96
CA ALA A 120 -26.00 11.89 6.52
C ALA A 120 -25.32 13.00 7.35
N ARG A 121 -25.61 14.28 7.05
CA ARG A 121 -25.14 15.43 7.84
C ARG A 121 -25.79 15.45 9.24
N THR A 122 -27.08 15.19 9.32
CA THR A 122 -27.82 15.11 10.58
C THR A 122 -27.32 13.92 11.42
N LEU A 123 -27.16 12.75 10.79
CA LEU A 123 -26.57 11.58 11.46
C LEU A 123 -25.16 11.88 12.02
N ALA A 124 -24.32 12.61 11.28
CA ALA A 124 -22.99 12.98 11.76
C ALA A 124 -23.03 13.88 13.01
N GLN A 125 -23.99 14.82 13.07
CA GLN A 125 -24.19 15.67 14.24
C GLN A 125 -24.67 14.84 15.44
N GLU A 126 -25.65 13.97 15.23
CA GLU A 126 -26.19 13.11 16.28
C GLU A 126 -25.16 12.12 16.83
N ILE A 127 -24.33 11.52 15.97
CA ILE A 127 -23.22 10.65 16.42
C ILE A 127 -22.23 11.46 17.26
N THR A 128 -21.97 12.73 16.90
CA THR A 128 -21.10 13.60 17.70
C THR A 128 -21.72 13.88 19.06
N THR A 129 -23.02 14.17 19.13
CA THR A 129 -23.74 14.46 20.38
C THR A 129 -23.90 13.22 21.26
N ALA A 130 -24.30 12.07 20.70
CA ALA A 130 -24.63 10.87 21.45
C ALA A 130 -23.41 10.01 21.81
N LEU A 131 -22.40 9.97 20.92
CA LEU A 131 -21.25 9.06 21.04
C LEU A 131 -19.91 9.82 21.14
N GLY A 132 -19.91 11.16 21.12
CA GLY A 132 -18.68 11.96 21.20
C GLY A 132 -17.75 11.79 20.00
N LEU A 133 -18.23 11.22 18.89
CA LEU A 133 -17.40 10.80 17.76
C LEU A 133 -17.65 11.64 16.51
N THR A 134 -16.62 12.35 16.04
CA THR A 134 -16.71 13.08 14.77
C THR A 134 -16.52 12.14 13.58
N VAL A 135 -17.60 11.90 12.84
CA VAL A 135 -17.64 11.13 11.58
C VAL A 135 -18.04 12.04 10.43
N HIS A 136 -17.33 11.95 9.31
CA HIS A 136 -17.68 12.73 8.12
C HIS A 136 -18.95 12.17 7.44
N PRO A 137 -19.90 12.99 6.96
CA PRO A 137 -21.14 12.53 6.31
C PRO A 137 -20.89 11.53 5.16
N ARG A 138 -19.90 11.83 4.31
CA ARG A 138 -19.47 10.92 3.22
C ARG A 138 -19.01 9.53 3.69
N SER A 139 -18.51 9.41 4.92
CA SER A 139 -18.15 8.09 5.49
C SER A 139 -19.41 7.30 5.85
N ILE A 140 -20.43 7.98 6.40
CA ILE A 140 -21.75 7.39 6.72
C ILE A 140 -22.42 6.90 5.43
N GLU A 141 -22.52 7.76 4.42
CA GLU A 141 -23.08 7.41 3.10
C GLU A 141 -22.42 6.16 2.50
N ARG A 142 -21.07 6.13 2.52
CA ARG A 142 -20.31 4.99 2.00
C ARG A 142 -20.55 3.71 2.80
N ALA A 143 -20.71 3.79 4.11
CA ALA A 143 -20.95 2.61 4.94
C ALA A 143 -22.37 2.06 4.74
N VAL A 144 -23.38 2.94 4.69
CA VAL A 144 -24.77 2.57 4.39
C VAL A 144 -24.85 1.93 3.00
N ALA A 145 -24.20 2.53 1.99
CA ALA A 145 -24.17 1.99 0.62
C ALA A 145 -23.43 0.64 0.51
N ARG A 146 -22.36 0.43 1.29
CA ARG A 146 -21.65 -0.85 1.35
C ARG A 146 -22.51 -1.95 1.97
N LYS A 147 -23.26 -1.64 3.03
CA LYS A 147 -24.12 -2.62 3.70
C LYS A 147 -25.30 -3.04 2.81
N LYS A 148 -25.91 -2.12 2.04
CA LYS A 148 -26.94 -2.45 1.04
C LYS A 148 -26.47 -3.39 -0.10
N LYS A 149 -25.15 -3.50 -0.32
CA LYS A 149 -24.55 -4.37 -1.34
C LYS A 149 -24.11 -5.73 -0.80
N ARG A 150 -24.17 -5.95 0.51
CA ARG A 150 -23.98 -7.26 1.15
C ARG A 150 -25.33 -7.91 1.34
#